data_AF-A0AAV2HA69-F1
#
_entry.id   AF-A0AAV2HA69-F1
#
_cell.length_a   1.000
_cell.length_b   1.000
_cell.length_c   1.000
_cell.angle_alpha   90.00
_cell.angle_beta   90.00
_cell.angle_gamma   90.00
#
_symmetry.space_group_name_H-M   'P 1'
#
loop_
_entity.id
_entity.type
_entity.pdbx_description
1 polymer ?
#
loop_
_entity_poly.entity_id
_entity_poly.type
_entity_poly.pdbx_seq_one_letter_code
_entity_poly.pdbx_strand_id
1 'polypeptide(L)'
;AIRCDNVKGCICQSGWRGTNCEQDVDECAVVGTCRPDQICVNTNGAFICRCPDGYTESNQTCSNVNECFNPSLNNCTQRESCIDVPGTYLCVCRGGYFRANNLCQDIDECSSGISGCSHL
;
A
#
# COMPACT_ATOMS: atom_id res chain seq x y z
N ALA A 1 10.68 7.77 -32.26
CA ALA A 1 10.51 6.94 -33.48
C ALA A 1 11.86 6.40 -33.94
N ILE A 2 11.92 5.15 -34.39
CA ILE A 2 13.16 4.52 -34.88
C ILE A 2 13.47 4.94 -36.31
N ARG A 3 12.44 5.02 -37.18
CA ARG A 3 12.57 5.47 -38.56
C ARG A 3 11.22 5.96 -39.08
N CYS A 4 11.18 7.09 -39.77
CA CYS A 4 9.96 7.64 -40.36
C CYS A 4 10.05 7.71 -41.89
N ASP A 5 8.95 7.37 -42.56
CA ASP A 5 8.78 7.50 -43.99
C ASP A 5 7.51 8.32 -44.29
N ASN A 6 7.61 9.28 -45.22
CA ASN A 6 6.52 10.22 -45.50
C ASN A 6 5.29 9.58 -46.15
N VAL A 7 5.38 8.33 -46.61
CA VAL A 7 4.27 7.58 -47.22
C VAL A 7 3.75 6.47 -46.29
N LYS A 8 4.65 5.82 -45.54
CA LYS A 8 4.32 4.66 -44.69
C LYS A 8 4.15 4.99 -43.20
N GLY A 9 4.41 6.22 -42.78
CA GLY A 9 4.41 6.63 -41.37
C GLY A 9 5.71 6.26 -40.64
N CYS A 10 5.69 6.37 -39.31
CA CYS A 10 6.84 6.06 -38.46
C CYS A 10 6.82 4.64 -37.89
N ILE A 11 7.99 4.00 -37.87
CA ILE A 11 8.28 2.84 -37.04
C ILE A 11 8.59 3.34 -35.63
N CYS A 12 7.74 2.94 -34.67
CA CYS A 12 7.83 3.40 -33.30
C CYS A 12 8.82 2.61 -32.46
N GLN A 13 9.35 3.25 -31.43
CA GLN A 13 10.06 2.54 -30.36
C GLN A 13 9.04 1.70 -29.58
N SER A 14 9.50 0.64 -28.91
CA SER A 14 8.65 -0.13 -27.99
C SER A 14 7.95 0.81 -27.00
N GLY A 15 6.67 0.55 -26.72
CA GLY A 15 5.82 1.40 -25.86
C GLY A 15 5.13 2.57 -26.58
N TRP A 16 5.31 2.74 -27.90
CA TRP A 16 4.72 3.84 -28.65
C TRP A 16 3.93 3.38 -29.88
N ARG A 17 2.87 4.12 -30.20
CA ARG A 17 2.00 3.91 -31.38
C ARG A 17 1.56 5.24 -31.99
N GLY A 18 0.83 5.17 -33.11
CA GLY A 18 0.39 6.32 -33.89
C GLY A 18 1.28 6.57 -35.11
N THR A 19 0.80 7.37 -36.06
CA THR A 19 1.50 7.63 -37.34
C THR A 19 2.85 8.30 -37.11
N ASN A 20 2.97 9.11 -36.06
CA ASN A 20 4.19 9.83 -35.68
C ASN A 20 4.76 9.35 -34.33
N CYS A 21 4.30 8.20 -33.81
CA CYS A 21 4.70 7.66 -32.52
C CYS A 21 4.42 8.62 -31.35
N GLU A 22 3.31 9.33 -31.42
CA GLU A 22 2.88 10.34 -30.46
C GLU A 22 1.99 9.79 -29.34
N GLN A 23 1.51 8.55 -29.51
CA GLN A 23 0.61 7.92 -28.57
C GLN A 23 1.34 6.86 -27.77
N ASP A 24 1.20 6.94 -26.47
CA ASP A 24 1.64 5.92 -25.56
C ASP A 24 0.81 4.63 -25.75
N VAL A 25 1.47 3.48 -25.61
CA VAL A 25 0.79 2.19 -25.55
C VAL A 25 0.48 1.91 -24.09
N ASP A 26 -0.80 1.75 -23.75
CA ASP A 26 -1.17 1.29 -22.43
C ASP A 26 -0.93 -0.22 -22.31
N GLU A 27 0.23 -0.62 -21.80
CA GLU A 27 0.52 -2.05 -21.61
C GLU A 27 -0.32 -2.68 -20.50
N CYS A 28 -0.90 -1.88 -19.59
CA CYS A 28 -1.78 -2.36 -18.54
C CYS A 28 -3.18 -2.75 -19.04
N ALA A 29 -3.56 -2.30 -20.25
CA ALA A 29 -4.76 -2.79 -20.92
C ALA A 29 -4.65 -4.26 -21.36
N VAL A 30 -3.43 -4.83 -21.37
CA VAL A 30 -3.18 -6.23 -21.72
C VAL A 30 -3.23 -7.09 -20.45
N VAL A 31 -4.12 -8.08 -20.44
CA VAL A 31 -4.23 -9.05 -19.33
C VAL A 31 -2.95 -9.87 -19.24
N GLY A 32 -2.41 -9.98 -18.03
CA GLY A 32 -1.19 -10.76 -17.76
C GLY A 32 0.12 -9.99 -17.91
N THR A 33 0.08 -8.67 -18.17
CA THR A 33 1.27 -7.80 -18.16
C THR A 33 1.99 -7.84 -16.81
N CYS A 34 1.23 -7.85 -15.71
CA CYS A 34 1.75 -8.02 -14.36
C CYS A 34 1.22 -9.31 -13.72
N ARG A 35 1.87 -9.74 -12.62
CA ARG A 35 1.38 -10.87 -11.83
C ARG A 35 0.01 -10.55 -11.20
N PRO A 36 -0.82 -11.57 -10.89
CA PRO A 36 -2.16 -11.35 -10.34
C PRO A 36 -2.22 -10.57 -9.03
N ASP A 37 -1.13 -10.59 -8.24
CA ASP A 37 -0.99 -9.91 -6.95
C ASP A 37 -0.36 -8.52 -7.05
N GLN A 38 -0.12 -8.02 -8.26
CA GLN A 38 0.52 -6.73 -8.53
C GLN A 38 -0.46 -5.74 -9.17
N ILE A 39 -0.19 -4.46 -8.96
CA ILE A 39 -0.82 -3.34 -9.64
C ILE A 39 0.03 -2.98 -10.85
N CYS A 40 -0.58 -2.98 -12.04
CA CYS A 40 0.03 -2.42 -13.24
C CYS A 40 -0.18 -0.91 -13.29
N VAL A 41 0.88 -0.15 -13.49
CA VAL A 41 0.83 1.30 -13.69
C VAL A 41 1.45 1.62 -15.04
N ASN A 42 0.62 2.15 -15.94
CA ASN A 42 1.07 2.60 -17.25
C ASN A 42 1.91 3.87 -17.10
N THR A 43 3.04 3.93 -17.79
CA THR A 43 3.96 5.07 -17.78
C THR A 43 4.29 5.48 -19.21
N ASN A 44 4.88 6.64 -19.41
CA ASN A 44 5.14 7.11 -20.76
C ASN A 44 6.25 6.27 -21.42
N GLY A 45 5.89 5.51 -22.45
CA GLY A 45 6.74 4.61 -23.23
C GLY A 45 7.03 3.26 -22.56
N ALA A 46 6.38 2.94 -21.44
CA ALA A 46 6.63 1.71 -20.67
C ALA A 46 5.54 1.48 -19.61
N PHE A 47 5.69 0.42 -18.82
CA PHE A 47 4.86 0.16 -17.64
C PHE A 47 5.71 -0.25 -16.44
N ILE A 48 5.12 -0.15 -15.26
CA ILE A 48 5.68 -0.72 -14.03
C ILE A 48 4.66 -1.64 -13.37
N CYS A 49 5.14 -2.78 -12.88
CA CYS A 49 4.39 -3.65 -11.98
C CYS A 49 4.89 -3.42 -10.56
N ARG A 50 3.98 -3.10 -9.63
CA ARG A 50 4.34 -2.88 -8.22
C ARG A 50 3.37 -3.59 -7.30
N CYS A 51 3.83 -3.91 -6.10
CA CYS A 51 2.92 -4.39 -5.07
C CYS A 51 1.92 -3.30 -4.65
N PRO A 52 0.72 -3.71 -4.18
CA PRO A 52 -0.22 -2.80 -3.56
C PRO A 52 0.40 -2.04 -2.37
N ASP A 53 -0.20 -0.91 -2.02
CA ASP A 53 0.25 -0.15 -0.85
C ASP A 53 0.11 -1.02 0.42
N GLY A 54 1.11 -0.98 1.30
CA GLY A 54 1.20 -1.88 2.46
C GLY A 54 1.76 -3.27 2.14
N TYR A 55 2.20 -3.54 0.90
CA TYR A 55 2.82 -4.81 0.51
C TYR A 55 4.24 -4.59 -0.02
N THR A 56 5.08 -5.61 0.14
CA THR A 56 6.46 -5.63 -0.37
C THR A 56 6.73 -6.88 -1.19
N GLU A 57 7.65 -6.79 -2.13
CA GLU A 57 8.05 -7.94 -2.94
C GLU A 57 8.90 -8.90 -2.09
N SER A 58 8.41 -10.11 -1.91
CA SER A 58 9.07 -11.18 -1.17
C SER A 58 8.82 -12.50 -1.90
N ASN A 59 9.90 -13.22 -2.21
CA ASN A 59 9.84 -14.50 -2.93
C ASN A 59 8.95 -14.46 -4.18
N GLN A 60 9.12 -13.45 -5.03
CA GLN A 60 8.36 -13.32 -6.29
C GLN A 60 6.84 -13.11 -6.11
N THR A 61 6.41 -12.72 -4.91
CA THR A 61 5.01 -12.42 -4.56
C THR A 61 4.93 -11.15 -3.72
N CYS A 62 3.78 -10.50 -3.71
CA CYS A 62 3.49 -9.38 -2.83
C CYS A 62 3.05 -9.90 -1.46
N SER A 63 3.88 -9.68 -0.45
CA SER A 63 3.61 -10.05 0.94
C SER A 63 3.22 -8.82 1.74
N ASN A 64 2.26 -8.99 2.66
CA ASN A 64 1.85 -7.93 3.58
C ASN A 64 3.06 -7.43 4.37
N VAL A 65 3.24 -6.11 4.44
CA VAL A 65 4.21 -5.50 5.34
C VAL A 65 3.58 -5.51 6.72
N ASN A 66 4.29 -6.08 7.70
CA ASN A 66 3.87 -5.99 9.09
C ASN A 66 4.48 -4.75 9.73
N GLU A 67 3.69 -3.69 9.84
CA GLU A 67 4.14 -2.41 10.39
C GLU A 67 4.36 -2.47 11.90
N CYS A 68 3.83 -3.47 12.59
CA CYS A 68 4.00 -3.66 14.02
C CYS A 68 5.41 -4.12 14.41
N PHE A 69 6.22 -4.67 13.49
CA PHE A 69 7.61 -5.00 13.77
C PHE A 69 8.54 -3.80 13.84
N ASN A 70 8.16 -2.66 13.27
CA ASN A 70 8.98 -1.46 13.25
C ASN A 70 8.16 -0.23 13.68
N PRO A 71 8.45 0.38 14.85
CA PRO A 71 7.77 1.57 15.32
C PRO A 71 7.79 2.77 14.35
N SER A 72 8.72 2.80 13.39
CA SER A 72 8.77 3.85 12.37
C SER A 72 7.78 3.63 11.21
N LEU A 73 7.16 2.45 11.12
CA LEU A 73 6.17 2.11 10.09
C LEU A 73 4.73 2.25 10.58
N ASN A 74 4.52 2.44 11.88
CA ASN A 74 3.22 2.68 12.47
C ASN A 74 3.21 3.96 13.32
N ASN A 75 2.02 4.48 13.62
CA ASN A 75 1.83 5.65 14.47
C ASN A 75 1.15 5.32 15.81
N CYS A 76 1.23 4.06 16.25
CA CYS A 76 0.60 3.64 17.50
C CYS A 76 1.30 4.27 18.70
N THR A 77 0.50 4.77 19.64
CA THR A 77 0.99 5.34 20.91
C THR A 77 1.37 4.23 21.90
N GLN A 78 2.07 4.60 22.98
CA GLN A 78 2.43 3.64 24.05
C GLN A 78 1.23 3.01 24.75
N ARG A 79 0.05 3.65 24.70
CA ARG A 79 -1.21 3.15 25.26
C ARG A 79 -1.98 2.26 24.29
N GLU A 80 -1.43 2.03 23.10
CA GLU A 80 -2.04 1.21 22.06
C GLU A 80 -1.23 -0.07 21.83
N SER A 81 -1.94 -1.10 21.38
CA SER A 81 -1.39 -2.31 20.80
C SER A 81 -1.51 -2.19 19.28
N CYS A 82 -0.42 -2.47 18.58
CA CYS A 82 -0.43 -2.57 17.12
C CYS A 82 -0.94 -3.95 16.70
N ILE A 83 -1.85 -3.97 15.74
CA ILE A 83 -2.37 -5.18 15.10
C ILE A 83 -2.09 -5.07 13.60
N ASP A 84 -1.33 -6.02 13.08
CA ASP A 84 -1.05 -6.16 11.65
C ASP A 84 -2.29 -6.69 10.92
N VAL A 85 -2.68 -6.02 9.83
CA VAL A 85 -3.81 -6.43 8.99
C VAL A 85 -3.42 -6.33 7.51
N PRO A 86 -4.06 -7.06 6.59
CA PRO A 86 -3.68 -7.00 5.18
C PRO A 86 -3.76 -5.58 4.59
N GLY A 87 -2.61 -5.05 4.15
CA GLY A 87 -2.43 -3.74 3.54
C GLY A 87 -2.27 -2.57 4.51
N THR A 88 -2.35 -2.78 5.82
CA THR A 88 -2.21 -1.70 6.83
C THR A 88 -2.05 -2.24 8.26
N TYR A 89 -2.16 -1.37 9.25
CA TYR A 89 -2.16 -1.72 10.67
C TYR A 89 -3.28 -1.00 11.42
N LEU A 90 -3.64 -1.54 12.57
CA LEU A 90 -4.59 -0.94 13.50
C LEU A 90 -3.93 -0.68 14.85
N CYS A 91 -4.16 0.50 15.40
CA CYS A 91 -3.79 0.84 16.78
C CYS A 91 -5.03 0.73 17.67
N VAL A 92 -5.06 -0.26 18.55
CA VAL A 92 -6.17 -0.49 19.49
C VAL A 92 -5.73 -0.14 20.90
N CYS A 93 -6.61 0.43 21.72
CA CYS A 93 -6.27 0.70 23.12
C CYS A 93 -5.93 -0.60 23.84
N ARG A 94 -4.86 -0.57 24.65
CA ARG A 94 -4.48 -1.69 25.51
C ARG A 94 -5.59 -1.96 26.54
N GLY A 95 -5.60 -3.16 27.12
CA GLY A 95 -6.49 -3.48 28.24
C GLY A 95 -6.31 -2.47 29.37
N GLY A 96 -7.42 -2.05 30.00
CA GLY A 96 -7.45 -0.94 30.95
C GLY A 96 -7.59 0.44 30.32
N TYR A 97 -7.71 0.54 28.98
CA TYR A 97 -7.93 1.82 28.29
C TYR A 97 -9.13 1.75 27.34
N PHE A 98 -9.84 2.87 27.20
CA PHE A 98 -10.92 3.05 26.23
C PHE A 98 -10.62 4.18 25.25
N ARG A 99 -11.16 4.10 24.03
CA ARG A 99 -10.96 5.14 23.01
C ARG A 99 -11.94 6.28 23.24
N ALA A 100 -11.41 7.47 23.52
CA ALA A 100 -12.17 8.72 23.64
C ALA A 100 -11.40 9.89 23.01
N ASN A 101 -12.07 10.64 22.13
CA ASN A 101 -11.48 11.76 21.39
C ASN A 101 -10.17 11.38 20.65
N ASN A 102 -10.16 10.22 19.99
CA ASN A 102 -8.99 9.64 19.31
C ASN A 102 -7.79 9.31 20.20
N LEU A 103 -7.94 9.35 21.53
CA LEU A 103 -6.90 8.98 22.49
C LEU A 103 -7.34 7.79 23.34
N CYS A 104 -6.38 7.00 23.79
CA CYS A 104 -6.61 5.95 24.79
C CYS A 104 -6.57 6.59 26.18
N GLN A 105 -7.74 6.63 26.81
CA GLN A 105 -7.93 7.10 28.17
C GLN A 105 -8.02 5.90 29.10
N ASP A 106 -7.44 6.04 30.28
CA ASP A 106 -7.44 5.02 31.31
C ASP A 106 -8.88 4.77 31.77
N ILE A 107 -9.25 3.50 31.90
CA ILE A 107 -10.54 3.10 32.45
C ILE A 107 -10.40 3.23 33.96
N ASP A 108 -11.18 4.10 34.59
CA ASP A 108 -11.21 4.16 36.05
C ASP A 108 -12.03 2.97 36.59
N GLU A 109 -11.34 1.85 36.86
CA GLU A 109 -11.99 0.67 37.43
C GLU A 109 -12.48 0.90 38.87
N CYS A 110 -11.93 1.90 39.57
CA CYS A 110 -12.35 2.30 40.92
C CYS A 110 -13.71 3.02 40.88
N SER A 111 -13.92 3.94 39.93
CA SER A 111 -15.21 4.59 39.69
C SER A 111 -16.26 3.63 39.11
N SER A 112 -15.82 2.58 38.42
CA SER A 112 -16.69 1.59 37.77
C SER A 112 -17.02 0.38 38.66
N GLY A 113 -16.36 0.23 39.81
CA GLY A 113 -16.66 -0.80 40.83
C GLY A 113 -16.38 -2.25 40.41
N ILE A 114 -15.56 -2.46 39.37
CA ILE A 114 -15.40 -3.75 38.68
C ILE A 114 -14.08 -4.48 38.97
N SER A 115 -13.06 -3.80 39.50
CA SER A 115 -11.79 -4.42 39.95
C SER A 115 -11.10 -3.56 41.01
N GLY A 116 -10.37 -4.18 41.94
CA GLY A 116 -9.61 -3.48 42.98
C GLY A 116 -8.53 -2.58 42.39
N CYS A 117 -8.34 -1.39 42.99
CA CYS A 117 -7.45 -0.34 42.53
C CYS A 117 -5.97 -0.78 42.53
N SER A 118 -5.47 -1.32 41.41
CA SER A 118 -4.09 -1.82 41.30
C SER A 118 -3.17 -0.98 40.42
N HIS A 119 -3.65 0.10 39.79
CA HIS A 119 -2.80 1.01 39.03
C HIS A 119 -3.24 2.47 39.28
N LEU A 120 -2.52 3.14 40.18
CA LEU A 120 -2.40 4.60 40.27
C LEU A 120 -1.04 5.00 39.70
#